data_AF-A0A6T6U0I3-F1
#
_entry.id   AF-A0A6T6U0I3-F1
#
_cell.length_a   1.000
_cell.length_b   1.000
_cell.length_c   1.000
_cell.angle_alpha   90.00
_cell.angle_beta   90.00
_cell.angle_gamma   90.00
#
_symmetry.space_group_name_H-M   'P 1'
#
loop_
_entity.id
_entity.type
_entity.pdbx_description
1 polymer ?
#
loop_
_entity_poly.entity_id
_entity_poly.type
_entity_poly.pdbx_seq_one_letter_code
_entity_poly.pdbx_strand_id
1 'polypeptide(L)'
;MEALSSSRIAGAAAAIIAVGASLMGLYYFCLRTSGKCSRQKKGKGAVIFMISGDRSQVGKSSVCLGIIGGLIKAGLAKAKEVGYIKPATQCEKPTLISKFCRSKNIDSKPIGPIVYFSGFTRSFLEGKQGTSKDMLELVEKAVSSLSQGKKFIIVDGVGYPAVGSICGVSNAHIAAALNIPVLLVGKKGVGDAVDSTNLNKAFFENKGVRVLGSVFNKIPDDGSYYSLGKIKKSVLSYFNQFDPKHKVYGFIPEITELKNANSKPTAPSSKERAPGVTKVTLKASDDVRMSPEETKISDVLISAFDTHVDLKAILSDAAEASGIDIFSGELVSDELPQTSSVPSSVKETVLSREEVEKKAKEDGDDCGG
;
A
#
# COMPACT_ATOMS: atom_id res chain seq x y z
N MET A 1 -0.34 -65.24 -28.77
CA MET A 1 0.17 -63.86 -29.00
C MET A 1 -0.65 -63.30 -30.14
N GLU A 2 -1.53 -62.33 -29.89
CA GLU A 2 -2.27 -61.66 -30.95
C GLU A 2 -1.71 -60.24 -31.16
N ALA A 3 -1.56 -59.85 -32.43
CA ALA A 3 -0.98 -58.56 -32.78
C ALA A 3 -2.03 -57.45 -32.67
N LEU A 4 -1.95 -56.63 -31.61
CA LEU A 4 -2.70 -55.39 -31.51
C LEU A 4 -2.34 -54.50 -32.71
N SER A 5 -3.34 -54.19 -33.56
CA SER A 5 -3.10 -53.58 -34.86
C SER A 5 -2.56 -52.15 -34.74
N SER A 6 -1.42 -51.91 -35.39
CA SER A 6 -0.66 -50.64 -35.33
C SER A 6 -1.50 -49.40 -35.68
N SER A 7 -2.53 -49.57 -36.51
CA SER A 7 -3.47 -48.51 -36.90
C SER A 7 -4.26 -47.91 -35.71
N ARG A 8 -4.61 -48.69 -34.68
CA ARG A 8 -5.36 -48.17 -33.52
C ARG A 8 -4.49 -47.29 -32.62
N ILE A 9 -3.21 -47.62 -32.49
CA ILE A 9 -2.24 -46.84 -31.68
C ILE A 9 -1.95 -45.50 -32.37
N ALA A 10 -1.75 -45.51 -33.68
CA ALA A 10 -1.55 -44.29 -34.48
C ALA A 10 -2.76 -43.33 -34.38
N GLY A 11 -3.99 -43.85 -34.47
CA GLY A 11 -5.20 -43.04 -34.33
C GLY A 11 -5.34 -42.39 -32.94
N ALA A 12 -5.04 -43.13 -31.87
CA ALA A 12 -5.07 -42.59 -30.51
C ALA A 12 -4.00 -41.49 -30.29
N ALA A 13 -2.77 -41.69 -30.79
CA ALA A 13 -1.71 -40.70 -30.71
C ALA A 13 -2.07 -39.42 -31.47
N ALA A 14 -2.61 -39.53 -32.69
CA ALA A 14 -3.07 -38.39 -33.49
C ALA A 14 -4.19 -37.60 -32.78
N ALA A 15 -5.15 -38.28 -32.17
CA ALA A 15 -6.23 -37.65 -31.40
C ALA A 15 -5.70 -36.88 -30.17
N ILE A 16 -4.75 -37.46 -29.42
CA ILE A 16 -4.13 -36.80 -28.26
C ILE A 16 -3.34 -35.55 -28.69
N ILE A 17 -2.59 -35.63 -29.80
CA ILE A 17 -1.85 -34.48 -30.37
C ILE A 17 -2.82 -33.38 -30.83
N ALA A 18 -3.92 -33.74 -31.50
CA ALA A 18 -4.94 -32.77 -31.95
C ALA A 18 -5.63 -32.07 -30.77
N VAL A 19 -6.00 -32.80 -29.72
CA VAL A 19 -6.59 -32.24 -28.49
C VAL A 19 -5.59 -31.34 -27.76
N GLY A 20 -4.32 -31.77 -27.64
CA GLY A 20 -3.25 -30.96 -27.04
C GLY A 20 -2.96 -29.67 -27.81
N ALA A 21 -2.92 -29.73 -29.14
CA ALA A 21 -2.77 -28.56 -30.01
C ALA A 21 -3.97 -27.61 -29.91
N SER A 22 -5.20 -28.13 -29.81
CA SER A 22 -6.41 -27.32 -29.63
C SER A 22 -6.47 -26.66 -28.25
N LEU A 23 -6.06 -27.36 -27.18
CA LEU A 23 -5.94 -26.78 -25.83
C LEU A 23 -4.85 -25.71 -25.74
N MET A 24 -3.67 -25.94 -26.33
CA MET A 24 -2.63 -24.90 -26.47
C MET A 24 -3.13 -23.73 -27.32
N GLY A 25 -3.88 -23.99 -28.39
CA GLY A 25 -4.54 -22.97 -29.20
C GLY A 25 -5.50 -22.11 -28.39
N LEU A 26 -6.40 -22.72 -27.59
CA LEU A 26 -7.29 -22.00 -26.67
C LEU A 26 -6.52 -21.22 -25.60
N TYR A 27 -5.45 -21.79 -25.04
CA TYR A 27 -4.65 -21.13 -24.01
C TYR A 27 -3.93 -19.89 -24.57
N TYR A 28 -3.28 -20.01 -25.74
CA TYR A 28 -2.67 -18.88 -26.44
C TYR A 28 -3.70 -17.86 -26.93
N PHE A 29 -4.89 -18.30 -27.36
CA PHE A 29 -5.98 -17.41 -27.77
C PHE A 29 -6.53 -16.62 -26.58
N CYS A 30 -6.75 -17.27 -25.43
CA CYS A 30 -7.20 -16.63 -24.19
C CYS A 30 -6.18 -15.60 -23.66
N LEU A 31 -4.88 -15.91 -23.74
CA LEU A 31 -3.80 -14.96 -23.47
C LEU A 31 -3.83 -13.77 -24.46
N ARG A 32 -4.14 -14.02 -25.75
CA ARG A 32 -4.27 -12.97 -26.77
C ARG A 32 -5.50 -12.09 -26.59
N THR A 33 -6.65 -12.64 -26.20
CA THR A 33 -7.89 -11.88 -25.98
C THR A 33 -7.86 -11.08 -24.68
N SER A 34 -7.18 -11.59 -23.64
CA SER A 34 -6.88 -10.84 -22.40
C SER A 34 -5.88 -9.70 -22.62
N GLY A 35 -5.20 -9.68 -23.77
CA GLY A 35 -4.09 -8.78 -24.10
C GLY A 35 -4.46 -7.40 -24.67
N LYS A 36 -5.73 -6.97 -24.65
CA LYS A 36 -6.11 -5.58 -25.03
C LYS A 36 -5.81 -4.55 -23.92
N CYS A 37 -4.58 -4.58 -23.41
CA CYS A 37 -4.01 -3.43 -22.74
C CYS A 37 -3.93 -2.28 -23.75
N SER A 38 -4.69 -1.20 -23.51
CA SER A 38 -4.60 -0.02 -24.36
C SER A 38 -3.19 0.56 -24.24
N ARG A 39 -2.48 0.65 -25.36
CA ARG A 39 -1.09 1.14 -25.41
C ARG A 39 -1.11 2.66 -25.22
N GLN A 40 -1.38 3.10 -23.99
CA GLN A 40 -1.38 4.51 -23.61
C GLN A 40 -0.05 5.13 -24.02
N LYS A 41 -0.10 6.27 -24.71
CA LYS A 41 1.10 7.10 -24.94
C LYS A 41 1.75 7.35 -23.58
N LYS A 42 3.05 7.06 -23.42
CA LYS A 42 3.77 7.19 -22.14
C LYS A 42 3.71 8.64 -21.62
N GLY A 43 2.70 8.93 -20.82
CA GLY A 43 2.60 10.18 -20.07
C GLY A 43 3.60 10.21 -18.92
N LYS A 44 3.97 11.41 -18.48
CA LYS A 44 4.74 11.62 -17.25
C LYS A 44 3.84 11.39 -16.03
N GLY A 45 3.52 10.13 -15.76
CA GLY A 45 2.79 9.70 -14.57
C GLY A 45 3.64 9.89 -13.30
N ALA A 46 2.97 10.01 -12.16
CA ALA A 46 3.64 9.94 -10.86
C ALA A 46 4.09 8.49 -10.59
N VAL A 47 5.30 8.31 -10.06
CA VAL A 47 5.70 7.03 -9.46
C VAL A 47 4.95 6.89 -8.13
N ILE A 48 4.10 5.88 -8.02
CA ILE A 48 3.25 5.63 -6.85
C ILE A 48 3.67 4.30 -6.24
N PHE A 49 3.98 4.28 -4.94
CA PHE A 49 4.30 3.05 -4.23
C PHE A 49 3.83 3.10 -2.78
N MET A 50 3.57 1.91 -2.21
CA MET A 50 3.07 1.77 -0.85
C MET A 50 4.18 1.39 0.13
N ILE A 51 4.14 1.99 1.31
CA ILE A 51 4.99 1.62 2.46
C ILE A 51 4.16 0.71 3.38
N SER A 52 4.51 -0.57 3.44
CA SER A 52 3.86 -1.56 4.31
C SER A 52 4.85 -2.20 5.30
N GLY A 53 4.45 -3.23 6.05
CA GLY A 53 5.34 -3.90 7.03
C GLY A 53 4.60 -4.43 8.28
N ASP A 54 5.30 -5.28 9.03
CA ASP A 54 4.72 -6.36 9.86
C ASP A 54 3.64 -5.98 10.87
N ARG A 55 3.77 -4.84 11.56
CA ARG A 55 2.82 -4.40 12.59
C ARG A 55 2.68 -2.88 12.63
N SER A 56 1.66 -2.42 13.36
CA SER A 56 1.64 -1.05 13.90
C SER A 56 2.95 -0.76 14.64
N GLN A 57 3.37 0.51 14.66
CA GLN A 57 4.59 0.98 15.31
C GLN A 57 5.95 0.47 14.76
N VAL A 58 6.00 -0.38 13.71
CA VAL A 58 7.26 -0.72 13.01
C VAL A 58 7.90 0.51 12.32
N GLY A 59 7.13 1.59 12.15
CA GLY A 59 7.62 2.90 11.71
C GLY A 59 7.35 3.26 10.25
N LYS A 60 6.37 2.62 9.59
CA LYS A 60 5.90 2.96 8.22
C LYS A 60 5.80 4.47 7.98
N SER A 61 4.99 5.17 8.77
CA SER A 61 4.79 6.62 8.64
C SER A 61 6.07 7.46 8.91
N SER A 62 7.06 6.92 9.62
CA SER A 62 8.38 7.54 9.80
C SER A 62 9.29 7.30 8.59
N VAL A 63 9.21 6.12 7.96
CA VAL A 63 9.87 5.82 6.68
C VAL A 63 9.25 6.66 5.55
N CYS A 64 7.93 6.83 5.53
CA CYS A 64 7.26 7.78 4.64
C CYS A 64 7.80 9.21 4.80
N LEU A 65 8.05 9.65 6.04
CA LEU A 65 8.60 10.99 6.32
C LEU A 65 10.05 11.08 5.83
N GLY A 66 10.86 10.06 6.09
CA GLY A 66 12.23 9.95 5.58
C GLY A 66 12.32 9.99 4.05
N ILE A 67 11.45 9.26 3.34
CA ILE A 67 11.37 9.26 1.87
C ILE A 67 11.00 10.65 1.35
N ILE A 68 9.93 11.27 1.88
CA ILE A 68 9.43 12.57 1.41
C ILE A 68 10.44 13.68 1.73
N GLY A 69 11.04 13.67 2.93
CA GLY A 69 12.07 14.63 3.31
C GLY A 69 13.37 14.44 2.53
N GLY A 70 13.79 13.20 2.27
CA GLY A 70 14.95 12.86 1.44
C GLY A 70 14.78 13.29 -0.01
N LEU A 71 13.60 13.06 -0.61
CA LEU A 71 13.24 13.54 -1.95
C LEU A 71 13.42 15.05 -2.10
N ILE A 72 13.06 15.82 -1.07
CA ILE A 72 13.19 17.28 -1.04
C ILE A 72 14.63 17.71 -0.72
N LYS A 73 15.28 17.09 0.27
CA LYS A 73 16.67 17.37 0.68
C LYS A 73 17.66 17.13 -0.45
N ALA A 74 17.49 16.05 -1.20
CA ALA A 74 18.33 15.68 -2.34
C ALA A 74 17.95 16.39 -3.66
N GLY A 75 16.97 17.31 -3.64
CA GLY A 75 16.54 18.08 -4.82
C GLY A 75 15.80 17.29 -5.90
N LEU A 76 15.48 16.01 -5.65
CA LEU A 76 14.81 15.11 -6.61
C LEU A 76 13.36 15.54 -6.90
N ALA A 77 12.69 16.12 -5.90
CA ALA A 77 11.35 16.70 -6.04
C ALA A 77 11.17 17.97 -5.21
N LYS A 78 10.46 18.95 -5.77
CA LYS A 78 9.94 20.10 -5.01
C LYS A 78 8.73 19.62 -4.20
N ALA A 79 8.44 20.26 -3.06
CA ALA A 79 7.31 19.87 -2.20
C ALA A 79 5.98 19.70 -2.94
N LYS A 80 5.65 20.61 -3.86
CA LYS A 80 4.44 20.54 -4.71
C LYS A 80 4.42 19.39 -5.72
N GLU A 81 5.55 18.76 -6.01
CA GLU A 81 5.69 17.60 -6.92
C GLU A 81 5.56 16.27 -6.16
N VAL A 82 5.45 16.30 -4.82
CA VAL A 82 5.20 15.13 -3.98
C VAL A 82 3.76 15.15 -3.48
N GLY A 83 3.21 13.97 -3.19
CA GLY A 83 1.96 13.81 -2.45
C GLY A 83 2.01 12.63 -1.48
N TYR A 84 1.18 12.69 -0.45
CA TYR A 84 1.10 11.69 0.61
C TYR A 84 -0.34 11.26 0.88
N ILE A 85 -0.62 9.96 0.98
CA ILE A 85 -1.96 9.46 1.32
C ILE A 85 -1.89 8.26 2.27
N LYS A 86 -2.78 8.27 3.27
CA LYS A 86 -3.02 7.13 4.15
C LYS A 86 -4.41 6.57 3.82
N PRO A 87 -4.55 5.66 2.84
CA PRO A 87 -5.84 5.35 2.20
C PRO A 87 -6.85 4.72 3.15
N ALA A 88 -6.37 3.99 4.17
CA ALA A 88 -7.15 3.48 5.27
C ALA A 88 -6.51 3.86 6.61
N THR A 89 -7.30 4.23 7.63
CA THR A 89 -6.81 4.57 8.97
C THR A 89 -7.74 4.11 10.09
N GLN A 90 -7.17 3.92 11.28
CA GLN A 90 -7.88 3.72 12.57
C GLN A 90 -7.79 4.97 13.48
N CYS A 91 -7.12 6.03 13.01
CA CYS A 91 -6.82 7.21 13.80
C CYS A 91 -6.92 8.48 12.93
N GLU A 92 -7.68 9.46 13.44
CA GLU A 92 -7.88 10.77 12.82
C GLU A 92 -7.02 11.87 13.48
N LYS A 93 -6.32 11.56 14.58
CA LYS A 93 -5.45 12.54 15.27
C LYS A 93 -4.25 12.91 14.38
N PRO A 94 -3.86 14.20 14.29
CA PRO A 94 -2.70 14.62 13.51
C PRO A 94 -1.43 13.87 13.90
N THR A 95 -0.79 13.28 12.89
CA THR A 95 0.49 12.56 13.00
C THR A 95 1.66 13.46 12.62
N LEU A 96 2.87 13.13 13.06
CA LEU A 96 4.09 13.89 12.73
C LEU A 96 4.24 14.12 11.21
N ILE A 97 4.01 13.08 10.41
CA ILE A 97 4.06 13.19 8.94
C ILE A 97 2.97 14.10 8.37
N SER A 98 1.74 14.08 8.90
CA SER A 98 0.70 15.00 8.43
C SER A 98 1.01 16.47 8.76
N LYS A 99 1.62 16.73 9.93
CA LYS A 99 2.12 18.06 10.29
C LYS A 99 3.30 18.50 9.42
N PHE A 100 4.21 17.58 9.09
CA PHE A 100 5.33 17.81 8.18
C PHE A 100 4.87 18.13 6.75
N CYS A 101 3.90 17.36 6.22
CA CYS A 101 3.33 17.66 4.90
C CYS A 101 2.66 19.05 4.89
N ARG A 102 1.88 19.40 5.92
CA ARG A 102 1.27 20.73 6.07
C ARG A 102 2.33 21.84 6.18
N SER A 103 3.39 21.67 6.98
CA SER A 103 4.43 22.69 7.18
C SER A 103 5.35 22.91 5.98
N LYS A 104 5.44 21.94 5.06
CA LYS A 104 6.22 22.03 3.81
C LYS A 104 5.36 22.32 2.57
N ASN A 105 4.05 22.53 2.72
CA ASN A 105 3.08 22.67 1.61
C ASN A 105 3.11 21.47 0.61
N ILE A 106 3.01 20.26 1.17
CA ILE A 106 2.92 18.99 0.43
C ILE A 106 1.46 18.52 0.48
N ASP A 107 0.84 18.37 -0.68
CA ASP A 107 -0.56 17.91 -0.77
C ASP A 107 -0.70 16.52 -0.15
N SER A 108 -1.64 16.40 0.79
CA SER A 108 -1.71 15.22 1.62
C SER A 108 -3.13 14.87 2.05
N LYS A 109 -3.41 13.56 2.08
CA LYS A 109 -4.66 12.94 2.57
C LYS A 109 -4.33 12.01 3.74
N PRO A 110 -4.03 12.56 4.94
CA PRO A 110 -3.60 11.78 6.11
C PRO A 110 -4.75 11.01 6.79
N ILE A 111 -5.98 11.43 6.54
CA ILE A 111 -7.20 10.65 6.74
C ILE A 111 -7.69 10.30 5.33
N GLY A 112 -7.61 9.03 4.97
CA GLY A 112 -8.08 8.53 3.67
C GLY A 112 -9.58 8.27 3.64
N PRO A 113 -10.12 7.78 2.51
CA PRO A 113 -11.55 7.49 2.38
C PRO A 113 -12.04 6.33 3.24
N ILE A 114 -11.16 5.44 3.72
CA ILE A 114 -11.52 4.32 4.59
C ILE A 114 -11.13 4.65 6.04
N VAL A 115 -12.11 4.81 6.92
CA VAL A 115 -11.90 5.05 8.35
C VAL A 115 -12.50 3.90 9.15
N TYR A 116 -11.64 3.10 9.77
CA TYR A 116 -12.01 1.96 10.60
C TYR A 116 -12.40 2.41 12.01
N PHE A 117 -13.65 2.82 12.20
CA PHE A 117 -14.23 3.18 13.50
C PHE A 117 -14.72 1.95 14.29
N SER A 118 -15.09 2.14 15.56
CA SER A 118 -15.58 1.05 16.42
C SER A 118 -16.85 0.42 15.86
N GLY A 119 -16.90 -0.91 15.75
CA GLY A 119 -18.03 -1.62 15.14
C GLY A 119 -18.10 -1.58 13.61
N PHE A 120 -17.18 -0.90 12.90
CA PHE A 120 -17.14 -0.85 11.43
C PHE A 120 -17.20 -2.24 10.78
N THR A 121 -16.47 -3.21 11.35
CA THR A 121 -16.41 -4.59 10.84
C THR A 121 -17.74 -5.34 10.98
N ARG A 122 -18.46 -5.17 12.10
CA ARG A 122 -19.82 -5.74 12.27
C ARG A 122 -20.78 -5.08 11.26
N SER A 123 -20.76 -3.76 11.18
CA SER A 123 -21.57 -2.97 10.23
C SER A 123 -21.30 -3.31 8.76
N PHE A 124 -20.07 -3.69 8.38
CA PHE A 124 -19.76 -4.19 7.04
C PHE A 124 -20.34 -5.58 6.78
N LEU A 125 -20.22 -6.52 7.73
CA LEU A 125 -20.83 -7.86 7.61
C LEU A 125 -22.37 -7.80 7.55
N GLU A 126 -22.97 -6.80 8.21
CA GLU A 126 -24.39 -6.49 8.14
C GLU A 126 -24.82 -5.81 6.82
N GLY A 127 -23.90 -5.57 5.87
CA GLY A 127 -24.19 -4.88 4.60
C GLY A 127 -24.49 -3.39 4.72
N LYS A 128 -24.27 -2.79 5.91
CA LYS A 128 -24.55 -1.37 6.20
C LYS A 128 -23.39 -0.44 5.85
N GLN A 129 -22.20 -0.99 5.62
CA GLN A 129 -21.10 -0.30 4.93
C GLN A 129 -21.09 -0.72 3.45
N GLY A 130 -20.64 0.18 2.56
CA GLY A 130 -20.53 -0.10 1.12
C GLY A 130 -19.61 -1.27 0.79
N THR A 131 -19.70 -1.79 -0.43
CA THR A 131 -18.97 -2.99 -0.83
C THR A 131 -17.45 -2.76 -0.86
N SER A 132 -16.70 -3.86 -0.88
CA SER A 132 -15.24 -3.84 -1.10
C SER A 132 -14.87 -3.06 -2.37
N LYS A 133 -15.68 -3.16 -3.43
CA LYS A 133 -15.49 -2.44 -4.70
C LYS A 133 -15.67 -0.93 -4.52
N ASP A 134 -16.72 -0.51 -3.83
CA ASP A 134 -16.98 0.92 -3.57
C ASP A 134 -15.83 1.57 -2.78
N MET A 135 -15.30 0.84 -1.78
CA MET A 135 -14.16 1.29 -0.98
C MET A 135 -12.85 1.34 -1.78
N LEU A 136 -12.58 0.37 -2.66
CA LEU A 136 -11.40 0.42 -3.56
C LEU A 136 -11.53 1.57 -4.56
N GLU A 137 -12.69 1.75 -5.19
CA GLU A 137 -12.96 2.87 -6.09
C GLU A 137 -12.78 4.24 -5.40
N LEU A 138 -13.16 4.37 -4.13
CA LEU A 138 -12.92 5.59 -3.34
C LEU A 138 -11.42 5.83 -3.12
N VAL A 139 -10.62 4.78 -2.91
CA VAL A 139 -9.16 4.88 -2.79
C VAL A 139 -8.51 5.23 -4.14
N GLU A 140 -8.90 4.58 -5.22
CA GLU A 140 -8.46 4.88 -6.59
C GLU A 140 -8.73 6.34 -6.96
N LYS A 141 -9.96 6.82 -6.74
CA LYS A 141 -10.34 8.23 -6.96
C LYS A 141 -9.52 9.15 -6.06
N ALA A 142 -9.31 8.80 -4.79
CA ALA A 142 -8.52 9.61 -3.86
C ALA A 142 -7.03 9.71 -4.24
N VAL A 143 -6.42 8.64 -4.76
CA VAL A 143 -5.03 8.61 -5.25
C VAL A 143 -4.93 9.32 -6.60
N SER A 144 -5.83 9.04 -7.55
CA SER A 144 -5.86 9.65 -8.88
C SER A 144 -6.00 11.18 -8.83
N SER A 145 -6.88 11.72 -7.98
CA SER A 145 -6.94 13.18 -7.80
C SER A 145 -5.72 13.76 -7.09
N LEU A 146 -4.94 12.97 -6.34
CA LEU A 146 -3.74 13.43 -5.65
C LEU A 146 -2.49 13.40 -6.55
N SER A 147 -2.42 12.48 -7.52
CA SER A 147 -1.28 12.31 -8.43
C SER A 147 -1.18 13.37 -9.54
N GLN A 148 -2.22 14.18 -9.73
CA GLN A 148 -2.24 15.26 -10.73
C GLN A 148 -1.11 16.27 -10.47
N GLY A 149 -0.22 16.42 -11.46
CA GLY A 149 0.96 17.31 -11.36
C GLY A 149 2.08 16.81 -10.44
N LYS A 150 2.05 15.55 -10.01
CA LYS A 150 3.07 14.96 -9.11
C LYS A 150 4.09 14.10 -9.85
N LYS A 151 5.30 14.04 -9.30
CA LYS A 151 6.34 13.06 -9.63
C LYS A 151 6.25 11.81 -8.74
N PHE A 152 5.90 11.98 -7.46
CA PHE A 152 5.93 10.90 -6.47
C PHE A 152 4.70 10.93 -5.55
N ILE A 153 4.03 9.78 -5.38
CA ILE A 153 2.97 9.59 -4.37
C ILE A 153 3.39 8.48 -3.42
N ILE A 154 3.44 8.79 -2.12
CA ILE A 154 3.74 7.84 -1.05
C ILE A 154 2.44 7.41 -0.38
N VAL A 155 2.16 6.09 -0.40
CA VAL A 155 0.95 5.49 0.17
C VAL A 155 1.29 4.81 1.51
N ASP A 156 0.85 5.35 2.64
CA ASP A 156 1.17 4.85 3.99
C ASP A 156 0.21 3.75 4.45
N GLY A 157 0.67 2.49 4.44
CA GLY A 157 -0.13 1.34 4.85
C GLY A 157 -0.51 1.35 6.34
N VAL A 158 -1.65 0.75 6.66
CA VAL A 158 -2.20 0.67 8.03
C VAL A 158 -1.96 -0.69 8.65
N GLY A 159 -1.54 -0.73 9.92
CA GLY A 159 -1.41 -1.97 10.69
C GLY A 159 -0.39 -2.95 10.10
N TYR A 160 -0.86 -3.97 9.40
CA TYR A 160 -0.08 -5.03 8.73
C TYR A 160 -0.77 -5.42 7.40
N PRO A 161 -0.13 -6.10 6.44
CA PRO A 161 -0.63 -6.26 5.07
C PRO A 161 -2.08 -6.76 4.95
N ALA A 162 -2.50 -7.65 5.85
CA ALA A 162 -3.85 -8.21 5.90
C ALA A 162 -4.88 -7.39 6.70
N VAL A 163 -4.52 -6.27 7.36
CA VAL A 163 -5.51 -5.36 7.98
C VAL A 163 -6.42 -4.79 6.90
N GLY A 164 -7.73 -5.01 7.06
CA GLY A 164 -8.77 -4.70 6.07
C GLY A 164 -9.31 -5.92 5.29
N SER A 165 -8.74 -7.12 5.48
CA SER A 165 -9.14 -8.31 4.67
C SER A 165 -10.59 -8.74 4.87
N ILE A 166 -11.14 -8.59 6.08
CA ILE A 166 -12.56 -8.84 6.40
C ILE A 166 -13.52 -8.00 5.53
N CYS A 167 -13.06 -6.84 5.06
CA CYS A 167 -13.81 -5.94 4.19
C CYS A 167 -13.34 -5.98 2.73
N GLY A 168 -12.52 -6.96 2.34
CA GLY A 168 -11.92 -7.05 1.00
C GLY A 168 -10.94 -5.93 0.62
N VAL A 169 -10.57 -5.06 1.57
CA VAL A 169 -9.79 -3.83 1.35
C VAL A 169 -8.52 -3.79 2.20
N SER A 170 -7.82 -4.91 2.27
CA SER A 170 -6.51 -4.93 2.93
C SER A 170 -5.46 -4.15 2.17
N ASN A 171 -4.33 -3.83 2.80
CA ASN A 171 -3.23 -3.12 2.13
C ASN A 171 -2.80 -3.81 0.82
N ALA A 172 -2.85 -5.15 0.76
CA ALA A 172 -2.59 -5.90 -0.48
C ALA A 172 -3.69 -5.76 -1.54
N HIS A 173 -4.97 -5.72 -1.16
CA HIS A 173 -6.06 -5.43 -2.09
C HIS A 173 -6.00 -3.99 -2.61
N ILE A 174 -5.66 -3.02 -1.75
CA ILE A 174 -5.46 -1.61 -2.13
C ILE A 174 -4.27 -1.47 -3.09
N ALA A 175 -3.13 -2.11 -2.81
CA ALA A 175 -1.97 -2.05 -3.70
C ALA A 175 -2.24 -2.74 -5.05
N ALA A 176 -2.99 -3.84 -5.06
CA ALA A 176 -3.42 -4.52 -6.29
C ALA A 176 -4.38 -3.68 -7.13
N ALA A 177 -5.41 -3.07 -6.52
CA ALA A 177 -6.39 -2.22 -7.21
C ALA A 177 -5.73 -0.97 -7.83
N LEU A 178 -4.80 -0.35 -7.10
CA LEU A 178 -3.99 0.77 -7.60
C LEU A 178 -2.92 0.35 -8.62
N ASN A 179 -2.64 -0.96 -8.76
CA ASN A 179 -1.52 -1.54 -9.51
C ASN A 179 -0.16 -0.90 -9.14
N ILE A 180 0.12 -0.81 -7.83
CA ILE A 180 1.36 -0.19 -7.30
C ILE A 180 2.24 -1.20 -6.56
N PRO A 181 3.57 -1.05 -6.64
CA PRO A 181 4.50 -1.87 -5.87
C PRO A 181 4.56 -1.47 -4.39
N VAL A 182 5.12 -2.35 -3.56
CA VAL A 182 5.23 -2.18 -2.10
C VAL A 182 6.67 -2.24 -1.63
N LEU A 183 7.09 -1.28 -0.82
CA LEU A 183 8.28 -1.35 0.03
C LEU A 183 7.88 -1.85 1.42
N LEU A 184 8.56 -2.87 1.95
CA LEU A 184 8.32 -3.38 3.30
C LEU A 184 9.21 -2.67 4.33
N VAL A 185 8.65 -2.34 5.49
CA VAL A 185 9.36 -1.86 6.67
C VAL A 185 9.47 -3.01 7.66
N GLY A 186 10.67 -3.60 7.71
CA GLY A 186 11.00 -4.74 8.56
C GLY A 186 11.42 -4.34 9.98
N LYS A 187 11.37 -5.32 10.88
CA LYS A 187 11.71 -5.19 12.30
C LYS A 187 13.22 -5.13 12.57
N LYS A 188 13.55 -4.91 13.84
CA LYS A 188 14.86 -5.19 14.45
C LYS A 188 14.98 -6.65 14.90
N GLY A 189 16.21 -7.15 14.98
CA GLY A 189 16.52 -8.57 15.24
C GLY A 189 16.53 -9.40 13.96
N VAL A 190 17.39 -10.43 13.87
CA VAL A 190 17.63 -11.16 12.60
C VAL A 190 16.44 -12.02 12.18
N GLY A 191 15.96 -12.92 13.05
CA GLY A 191 14.79 -13.76 12.75
C GLY A 191 13.54 -12.91 12.51
N ASP A 192 13.23 -12.01 13.45
CA ASP A 192 12.10 -11.09 13.36
C ASP A 192 12.12 -10.21 12.08
N ALA A 193 13.30 -9.85 11.56
CA ALA A 193 13.46 -9.19 10.26
C ALA A 193 13.17 -10.12 9.06
N VAL A 194 13.72 -11.33 9.07
CA VAL A 194 13.57 -12.33 7.98
C VAL A 194 12.15 -12.91 7.94
N ASP A 195 11.69 -13.49 9.05
CA ASP A 195 10.41 -14.20 9.14
C ASP A 195 9.24 -13.29 8.80
N SER A 196 9.26 -12.05 9.35
CA SER A 196 8.24 -11.06 9.01
C SER A 196 8.36 -10.57 7.57
N THR A 197 9.56 -10.37 7.01
CA THR A 197 9.68 -9.98 5.60
C THR A 197 9.07 -11.05 4.70
N ASN A 198 9.41 -12.31 4.91
CA ASN A 198 8.92 -13.44 4.11
C ASN A 198 7.39 -13.59 4.20
N LEU A 199 6.83 -13.59 5.41
CA LEU A 199 5.38 -13.70 5.64
C LEU A 199 4.60 -12.54 4.99
N ASN A 200 5.08 -11.31 5.17
CA ASN A 200 4.43 -10.12 4.63
C ASN A 200 4.58 -10.04 3.11
N LYS A 201 5.73 -10.45 2.55
CA LYS A 201 5.97 -10.55 1.10
C LYS A 201 5.01 -11.55 0.46
N ALA A 202 4.93 -12.77 0.97
CA ALA A 202 4.07 -13.82 0.42
C ALA A 202 2.59 -13.39 0.36
N PHE A 203 2.10 -12.62 1.35
CA PHE A 203 0.73 -12.10 1.33
C PHE A 203 0.47 -11.06 0.22
N PHE A 204 1.47 -10.24 -0.13
CA PHE A 204 1.38 -9.30 -1.27
C PHE A 204 1.52 -10.02 -2.62
N GLU A 205 2.46 -10.96 -2.75
CA GLU A 205 2.68 -11.70 -3.99
C GLU A 205 1.49 -12.60 -4.34
N ASN A 206 0.82 -13.20 -3.33
CA ASN A 206 -0.46 -13.90 -3.46
C ASN A 206 -1.65 -12.99 -3.86
N LYS A 207 -1.43 -11.68 -4.01
CA LYS A 207 -2.37 -10.71 -4.58
C LYS A 207 -1.83 -10.04 -5.85
N GLY A 208 -0.77 -10.58 -6.46
CA GLY A 208 -0.14 -10.06 -7.67
C GLY A 208 0.67 -8.78 -7.46
N VAL A 209 0.90 -8.36 -6.21
CA VAL A 209 1.56 -7.08 -5.89
C VAL A 209 3.07 -7.27 -5.86
N ARG A 210 3.79 -6.55 -6.72
CA ARG A 210 5.26 -6.55 -6.73
C ARG A 210 5.82 -5.94 -5.45
N VAL A 211 6.53 -6.75 -4.67
CA VAL A 211 7.32 -6.28 -3.52
C VAL A 211 8.68 -5.82 -4.03
N LEU A 212 9.05 -4.57 -3.72
CA LEU A 212 10.33 -3.97 -4.12
C LEU A 212 11.50 -4.52 -3.30
N GLY A 213 11.25 -4.90 -2.06
CA GLY A 213 12.27 -5.22 -1.07
C GLY A 213 11.92 -4.71 0.33
N SER A 214 12.92 -4.61 1.21
CA SER A 214 12.77 -4.14 2.60
C SER A 214 13.71 -2.98 2.97
N VAL A 215 13.23 -2.10 3.85
CA VAL A 215 14.04 -1.26 4.75
C VAL A 215 13.81 -1.76 6.18
N PHE A 216 14.88 -2.01 6.92
CA PHE A 216 14.80 -2.45 8.32
C PHE A 216 14.95 -1.25 9.25
N ASN A 217 14.13 -1.17 10.30
CA ASN A 217 13.97 0.05 11.10
C ASN A 217 14.06 -0.19 12.61
N LYS A 218 14.43 0.86 13.35
CA LYS A 218 14.67 0.86 14.81
C LYS A 218 15.76 -0.15 15.23
N ILE A 219 16.80 -0.30 14.43
CA ILE A 219 17.89 -1.24 14.73
C ILE A 219 18.69 -0.75 15.95
N PRO A 220 18.98 -1.58 16.97
CA PRO A 220 19.84 -1.19 18.08
C PRO A 220 21.24 -0.86 17.57
N ASP A 221 21.82 0.23 18.07
CA ASP A 221 23.21 0.59 17.81
C ASP A 221 23.95 0.82 19.14
N ASP A 222 23.88 -0.20 19.97
CA ASP A 222 24.37 -0.29 21.36
C ASP A 222 25.66 -1.12 21.48
N GLY A 223 26.30 -1.47 20.35
CA GLY A 223 27.46 -2.35 20.30
C GLY A 223 27.20 -3.82 20.63
N SER A 224 25.97 -4.20 21.00
CA SER A 224 25.62 -5.54 21.49
C SER A 224 25.73 -6.65 20.42
N TYR A 225 25.27 -7.86 20.74
CA TYR A 225 25.05 -8.91 19.74
C TYR A 225 24.03 -8.48 18.66
N TYR A 226 23.07 -7.61 19.02
CA TYR A 226 22.02 -7.09 18.15
C TYR A 226 22.36 -5.70 17.56
N SER A 227 23.64 -5.32 17.54
CA SER A 227 24.09 -4.07 16.93
C SER A 227 23.89 -4.03 15.40
N LEU A 228 23.76 -2.81 14.87
CA LEU A 228 23.49 -2.48 13.47
C LEU A 228 24.34 -3.28 12.47
N GLY A 229 25.67 -3.33 12.68
CA GLY A 229 26.59 -4.04 11.79
C GLY A 229 26.37 -5.56 11.75
N LYS A 230 26.04 -6.19 12.89
CA LYS A 230 25.79 -7.65 12.98
C LYS A 230 24.46 -8.02 12.35
N ILE A 231 23.39 -7.26 12.65
CA ILE A 231 22.07 -7.46 12.03
C ILE A 231 22.16 -7.25 10.51
N LYS A 232 22.81 -6.17 10.06
CA LYS A 232 23.02 -5.89 8.63
C LYS A 232 23.72 -7.06 7.93
N LYS A 233 24.81 -7.60 8.49
CA LYS A 233 25.52 -8.75 7.91
C LYS A 233 24.61 -9.98 7.80
N SER A 234 23.94 -10.38 8.87
CA SER A 234 23.14 -11.62 8.88
C SER A 234 21.89 -11.53 8.00
N VAL A 235 21.19 -10.39 8.00
CA VAL A 235 19.99 -10.19 7.17
C VAL A 235 20.35 -10.12 5.68
N LEU A 236 21.42 -9.43 5.30
CA LEU A 236 21.92 -9.45 3.91
C LEU A 236 22.38 -10.86 3.50
N SER A 237 23.06 -11.59 4.40
CA SER A 237 23.48 -12.97 4.14
C SER A 237 22.30 -13.91 3.89
N TYR A 238 21.15 -13.69 4.54
CA TYR A 238 19.94 -14.47 4.27
C TYR A 238 19.39 -14.20 2.87
N PHE A 239 19.06 -12.93 2.54
CA PHE A 239 18.44 -12.62 1.25
C PHE A 239 19.34 -12.97 0.07
N ASN A 240 20.65 -12.72 0.17
CA ASN A 240 21.60 -13.11 -0.88
C ASN A 240 21.68 -14.63 -1.14
N GLN A 241 21.32 -15.48 -0.17
CA GLN A 241 21.35 -16.94 -0.31
C GLN A 241 20.00 -17.54 -0.71
N PHE A 242 18.90 -17.06 -0.12
CA PHE A 242 17.58 -17.71 -0.21
C PHE A 242 16.56 -16.96 -1.06
N ASP A 243 16.73 -15.66 -1.27
CA ASP A 243 15.82 -14.82 -2.07
C ASP A 243 16.57 -13.61 -2.67
N PRO A 244 17.51 -13.85 -3.61
CA PRO A 244 18.39 -12.80 -4.15
C PRO A 244 17.67 -11.77 -5.03
N LYS A 245 16.36 -11.92 -5.24
CA LYS A 245 15.50 -10.92 -5.88
C LYS A 245 14.98 -9.88 -4.87
N HIS A 246 14.98 -10.19 -3.57
CA HIS A 246 14.47 -9.30 -2.53
C HIS A 246 15.54 -8.30 -2.10
N LYS A 247 15.44 -7.07 -2.61
CA LYS A 247 16.40 -6.01 -2.31
C LYS A 247 16.29 -5.54 -0.85
N VAL A 248 17.44 -5.18 -0.27
CA VAL A 248 17.52 -4.61 1.08
C VAL A 248 18.13 -3.22 0.98
N TYR A 249 17.27 -2.20 1.05
CA TYR A 249 17.64 -0.82 0.74
C TYR A 249 18.29 -0.08 1.91
N GLY A 250 18.12 -0.54 3.15
CA GLY A 250 18.67 0.16 4.31
C GLY A 250 18.37 -0.43 5.68
N PHE A 251 19.07 0.07 6.68
CA PHE A 251 18.98 -0.32 8.09
C PHE A 251 19.04 0.93 8.98
N ILE A 252 17.88 1.46 9.36
CA ILE A 252 17.75 2.70 10.14
C ILE A 252 17.89 2.41 11.64
N PRO A 253 18.79 3.08 12.38
CA PRO A 253 18.97 2.86 13.82
C PRO A 253 17.77 3.34 14.68
N GLU A 254 17.71 2.91 15.94
CA GLU A 254 16.68 3.34 16.90
C GLU A 254 16.95 4.76 17.42
N ILE A 255 16.27 5.75 16.83
CA ILE A 255 16.36 7.17 17.22
C ILE A 255 15.79 7.38 18.65
N THR A 256 16.66 7.74 19.59
CA THR A 256 16.36 7.89 21.03
C THR A 256 15.31 8.97 21.32
N GLU A 257 15.31 10.07 20.58
CA GLU A 257 14.33 11.16 20.75
C GLU A 257 12.89 10.69 20.53
N LEU A 258 12.68 9.78 19.57
CA LEU A 258 11.37 9.17 19.32
C LEU A 258 10.97 8.18 20.43
N LYS A 259 11.94 7.53 21.07
CA LYS A 259 11.70 6.63 22.21
C LYS A 259 11.11 7.41 23.39
N ASN A 260 11.71 8.56 23.70
CA ASN A 260 11.31 9.44 24.81
C ASN A 260 10.02 10.23 24.51
N ALA A 261 9.74 10.53 23.24
CA ALA A 261 8.47 11.17 22.85
C ALA A 261 7.26 10.24 23.04
N ASN A 262 7.42 8.93 22.83
CA ASN A 262 6.34 7.94 22.94
C ASN A 262 6.17 7.37 24.37
N SER A 263 7.06 7.69 25.32
CA SER A 263 6.99 7.16 26.69
C SER A 263 6.17 8.02 27.67
N LYS A 264 5.53 9.11 27.20
CA LYS A 264 4.54 9.85 27.99
C LYS A 264 3.16 9.17 27.87
N PRO A 265 2.50 8.78 28.98
CA PRO A 265 1.21 8.10 28.91
C PRO A 265 0.12 9.04 28.37
N THR A 266 -0.46 8.69 27.23
CA THR A 266 -1.63 9.39 26.68
C THR A 266 -2.89 8.95 27.42
N ALA A 267 -3.55 9.89 28.10
CA ALA A 267 -4.83 9.63 28.77
C ALA A 267 -5.91 9.11 27.80
N PRO A 268 -6.87 8.27 28.25
CA PRO A 268 -7.96 7.78 27.43
C PRO A 268 -8.85 8.94 26.97
N SER A 269 -9.20 8.97 25.68
CA SER A 269 -9.99 10.04 25.08
C SER A 269 -11.21 9.49 24.34
N SER A 270 -12.31 9.27 25.07
CA SER A 270 -13.61 8.87 24.52
C SER A 270 -14.57 10.06 24.50
N LYS A 271 -14.86 10.58 23.31
CA LYS A 271 -16.12 11.26 22.99
C LYS A 271 -16.55 10.85 21.59
N GLU A 272 -17.78 10.37 21.50
CA GLU A 272 -18.32 9.64 20.36
C GLU A 272 -18.96 10.58 19.33
N ARG A 273 -18.98 10.16 18.06
CA ARG A 273 -19.71 10.82 16.97
C ARG A 273 -20.35 9.76 16.08
N ALA A 274 -21.60 9.99 15.69
CA ALA A 274 -22.40 9.02 14.96
C ALA A 274 -21.84 8.73 13.54
N PRO A 275 -21.93 7.49 13.05
CA PRO A 275 -21.42 7.11 11.73
C PRO A 275 -22.36 7.55 10.60
N GLY A 276 -21.78 7.85 9.45
CA GLY A 276 -22.50 8.09 8.20
C GLY A 276 -21.55 8.42 7.07
N VAL A 277 -21.79 7.87 5.87
CA VAL A 277 -20.99 8.12 4.65
C VAL A 277 -21.27 9.52 4.13
N THR A 278 -20.75 10.51 4.85
CA THR A 278 -20.85 11.93 4.53
C THR A 278 -19.81 12.24 3.47
N LYS A 279 -20.11 13.14 2.52
CA LYS A 279 -19.02 13.81 1.77
C LYS A 279 -18.14 14.52 2.80
N VAL A 280 -16.90 14.05 2.97
CA VAL A 280 -15.96 14.53 4.00
C VAL A 280 -15.40 15.91 3.59
N THR A 281 -16.26 16.91 3.61
CA THR A 281 -15.90 18.33 3.63
C THR A 281 -15.45 18.63 5.06
N LEU A 282 -14.21 18.27 5.40
CA LEU A 282 -13.61 18.67 6.67
C LEU A 282 -13.68 20.20 6.78
N LYS A 283 -14.37 20.70 7.80
CA LYS A 283 -14.06 22.04 8.30
C LYS A 283 -12.58 22.04 8.69
N ALA A 284 -11.85 23.09 8.34
CA ALA A 284 -10.44 23.24 8.66
C ALA A 284 -10.26 23.55 10.16
N SER A 285 -10.59 22.59 11.01
CA SER A 285 -10.40 22.68 12.46
C SER A 285 -8.94 22.42 12.84
N ASP A 286 -8.44 23.32 13.66
CA ASP A 286 -7.18 23.30 14.40
C ASP A 286 -5.90 23.49 13.56
N ASP A 287 -5.23 24.61 13.85
CA ASP A 287 -4.03 25.08 13.15
C ASP A 287 -2.75 24.50 13.75
N VAL A 288 -2.71 23.17 13.84
CA VAL A 288 -1.64 22.43 14.55
C VAL A 288 -0.36 22.39 13.70
N ARG A 289 0.34 23.54 13.69
CA ARG A 289 1.74 23.68 13.27
C ARG A 289 2.63 22.69 14.04
N MET A 290 3.73 22.27 13.43
CA MET A 290 4.76 21.48 14.12
C MET A 290 5.36 22.28 15.29
N SER A 291 5.56 21.64 16.43
CA SER A 291 6.36 22.22 17.50
C SER A 291 7.86 22.26 17.14
N PRO A 292 8.71 23.01 17.87
CA PRO A 292 10.16 22.96 17.69
C PRO A 292 10.73 21.55 17.86
N GLU A 293 10.20 20.77 18.81
CA GLU A 293 10.59 19.37 19.06
C GLU A 293 10.17 18.46 17.91
N GLU A 294 8.93 18.60 17.41
CA GLU A 294 8.44 17.85 16.24
C GLU A 294 9.26 18.17 14.98
N THR A 295 9.70 19.42 14.84
CA THR A 295 10.58 19.85 13.75
C THR A 295 11.94 19.16 13.87
N LYS A 296 12.60 19.26 15.03
CA LYS A 296 13.87 18.58 15.32
C LYS A 296 13.78 17.06 15.10
N ILE A 297 12.73 16.41 15.58
CA ILE A 297 12.50 14.96 15.41
C ILE A 297 12.35 14.61 13.92
N SER A 298 11.70 15.46 13.14
CA SER A 298 11.54 15.25 11.69
C SER A 298 12.87 15.41 10.94
N ASP A 299 13.67 16.42 11.29
CA ASP A 299 14.98 16.63 10.66
C ASP A 299 15.97 15.50 11.02
N VAL A 300 15.94 15.00 12.26
CA VAL A 300 16.71 13.81 12.68
C VAL A 300 16.24 12.55 11.93
N LEU A 301 14.92 12.34 11.77
CA LEU A 301 14.38 11.24 10.96
C LEU A 301 14.85 11.29 9.51
N ILE A 302 14.84 12.46 8.90
CA ILE A 302 15.27 12.65 7.50
C ILE A 302 16.78 12.41 7.38
N SER A 303 17.58 12.93 8.32
CA SER A 303 19.04 12.71 8.31
C SER A 303 19.41 11.24 8.50
N ALA A 304 18.75 10.54 9.42
CA ALA A 304 18.94 9.10 9.62
C ALA A 304 18.49 8.29 8.40
N PHE A 305 17.35 8.63 7.77
CA PHE A 305 16.92 7.96 6.55
C PHE A 305 17.92 8.15 5.40
N ASP A 306 18.33 9.39 5.14
CA ASP A 306 19.28 9.78 4.09
C ASP A 306 20.69 9.17 4.28
N THR A 307 21.08 8.90 5.53
CA THR A 307 22.36 8.26 5.88
C THR A 307 22.33 6.73 5.76
N HIS A 308 21.17 6.11 6.02
CA HIS A 308 21.06 4.66 6.21
C HIS A 308 20.23 3.91 5.16
N VAL A 309 19.65 4.60 4.17
CA VAL A 309 18.77 4.02 3.14
C VAL A 309 19.10 4.55 1.75
N ASP A 310 19.28 3.65 0.77
CA ASP A 310 19.41 4.04 -0.64
C ASP A 310 18.05 4.43 -1.23
N LEU A 311 17.71 5.71 -1.09
CA LEU A 311 16.53 6.32 -1.70
C LEU A 311 16.56 6.24 -3.23
N LYS A 312 17.72 6.31 -3.87
CA LYS A 312 17.81 6.31 -5.34
C LYS A 312 17.46 4.94 -5.92
N ALA A 313 17.94 3.86 -5.29
CA ALA A 313 17.54 2.51 -5.63
C ALA A 313 16.02 2.30 -5.44
N ILE A 314 15.45 2.70 -4.29
CA ILE A 314 13.99 2.60 -4.05
C ILE A 314 13.19 3.29 -5.16
N LEU A 315 13.57 4.51 -5.54
CA LEU A 315 12.86 5.28 -6.57
C LEU A 315 13.03 4.69 -7.97
N SER A 316 14.21 4.16 -8.30
CA SER A 316 14.46 3.46 -9.56
C SER A 316 13.64 2.18 -9.67
N ASP A 317 13.62 1.36 -8.62
CA ASP A 317 12.86 0.11 -8.57
C ASP A 317 11.34 0.33 -8.55
N ALA A 318 10.87 1.39 -7.88
CA ALA A 318 9.47 1.80 -7.94
C ALA A 318 9.07 2.31 -9.34
N ALA A 319 9.92 3.11 -9.99
CA ALA A 319 9.67 3.61 -11.35
C ALA A 319 9.61 2.47 -12.38
N GLU A 320 10.59 1.56 -12.35
CA GLU A 320 10.63 0.35 -13.18
C GLU A 320 9.36 -0.50 -12.99
N ALA A 321 8.96 -0.74 -11.74
CA ALA A 321 7.74 -1.46 -11.40
C ALA A 321 6.45 -0.77 -11.87
N SER A 322 6.43 0.57 -11.98
CA SER A 322 5.32 1.33 -12.58
C SER A 322 5.43 1.47 -14.11
N GLY A 323 6.49 0.96 -14.76
CA GLY A 323 6.77 1.17 -16.19
C GLY A 323 7.15 2.61 -16.57
N ILE A 324 7.41 3.45 -15.57
CA ILE A 324 7.75 4.87 -15.68
C ILE A 324 9.27 5.00 -15.80
N ASP A 325 9.72 5.87 -16.69
CA ASP A 325 11.11 6.31 -16.71
C ASP A 325 11.21 7.65 -15.99
N ILE A 326 12.05 7.73 -14.96
CA ILE A 326 12.29 8.93 -14.14
C ILE A 326 13.46 9.78 -14.65
N PHE A 327 14.20 9.32 -15.68
CA PHE A 327 15.39 9.99 -16.19
C PHE A 327 15.33 10.36 -17.69
N SER A 328 14.49 9.72 -18.51
CA SER A 328 14.30 10.13 -19.92
C SER A 328 13.24 11.21 -20.12
N GLY A 329 13.34 11.91 -21.25
CA GLY A 329 12.39 12.98 -21.59
C GLY A 329 12.42 13.39 -23.05
N GLU A 330 11.88 12.56 -23.95
CA GLU A 330 11.37 12.98 -25.27
C GLU A 330 10.30 12.00 -25.81
N LEU A 331 9.76 12.23 -27.02
CA LEU A 331 8.44 11.76 -27.49
C LEU A 331 8.45 11.04 -28.87
N VAL A 332 7.26 10.49 -29.24
CA VAL A 332 6.73 9.95 -30.54
C VAL A 332 5.98 8.63 -30.23
N SER A 333 4.64 8.60 -30.08
CA SER A 333 3.54 8.51 -31.09
C SER A 333 3.43 7.11 -31.77
N ASP A 334 2.31 6.57 -32.26
CA ASP A 334 1.03 7.14 -32.76
C ASP A 334 -0.26 6.64 -32.04
N GLU A 335 -1.39 6.39 -32.75
CA GLU A 335 -2.77 6.53 -32.21
C GLU A 335 -3.83 5.45 -32.60
N LEU A 336 -4.85 5.29 -31.72
CA LEU A 336 -6.33 5.21 -31.89
C LEU A 336 -7.00 4.44 -33.08
N PRO A 337 -8.20 3.80 -32.93
CA PRO A 337 -9.46 4.47 -32.49
C PRO A 337 -10.42 3.65 -31.56
N GLN A 338 -11.72 4.03 -31.51
CA GLN A 338 -12.72 3.82 -30.42
C GLN A 338 -13.93 2.93 -30.83
N THR A 339 -14.88 2.64 -29.89
CA THR A 339 -16.36 2.81 -30.01
C THR A 339 -17.18 2.43 -28.74
N SER A 340 -18.35 3.10 -28.53
CA SER A 340 -19.63 2.77 -27.79
C SER A 340 -19.69 1.68 -26.67
N SER A 341 -20.30 1.83 -25.46
CA SER A 341 -21.57 2.46 -24.95
C SER A 341 -22.85 1.60 -25.09
N VAL A 342 -23.93 1.67 -24.27
CA VAL A 342 -24.39 2.72 -23.29
C VAL A 342 -24.91 2.24 -21.88
N PRO A 343 -25.99 1.44 -21.70
CA PRO A 343 -26.91 1.56 -20.53
C PRO A 343 -27.02 0.27 -19.63
N SER A 344 -27.89 0.07 -18.61
CA SER A 344 -29.16 0.71 -18.16
C SER A 344 -29.43 0.63 -16.61
N SER A 345 -30.66 0.96 -16.18
CA SER A 345 -31.20 1.22 -14.81
C SER A 345 -31.95 0.08 -14.06
N VAL A 346 -31.99 0.14 -12.71
CA VAL A 346 -33.10 -0.30 -11.82
C VAL A 346 -33.24 0.71 -10.63
N LYS A 347 -34.37 0.75 -9.91
CA LYS A 347 -34.71 1.64 -8.77
C LYS A 347 -34.90 0.88 -7.43
N GLU A 348 -35.28 1.62 -6.38
CA GLU A 348 -36.01 1.16 -5.16
C GLU A 348 -35.19 0.37 -4.11
N THR A 349 -35.31 0.59 -2.79
CA THR A 349 -35.93 1.68 -1.99
C THR A 349 -35.11 1.89 -0.72
N VAL A 350 -35.02 3.12 -0.20
CA VAL A 350 -34.23 3.43 1.02
C VAL A 350 -35.16 3.70 2.22
N LEU A 351 -35.04 2.89 3.27
CA LEU A 351 -35.67 3.14 4.57
C LEU A 351 -34.91 4.20 5.37
N SER A 352 -35.61 4.92 6.23
CA SER A 352 -35.07 6.06 6.97
C SER A 352 -34.33 5.64 8.24
N ARG A 353 -33.48 6.55 8.73
CA ARG A 353 -32.66 6.36 9.94
C ARG A 353 -33.50 6.09 11.19
N GLU A 354 -34.66 6.74 11.30
CA GLU A 354 -35.53 6.68 12.49
C GLU A 354 -36.23 5.31 12.62
N GLU A 355 -36.49 4.63 11.50
CA GLU A 355 -37.06 3.27 11.48
C GLU A 355 -36.06 2.21 11.95
N VAL A 356 -34.76 2.41 11.68
CA VAL A 356 -33.68 1.51 12.10
C VAL A 356 -33.30 1.74 13.57
N GLU A 357 -33.21 3.00 14.01
CA GLU A 357 -32.90 3.35 15.41
C GLU A 357 -34.02 2.98 16.40
N LYS A 358 -35.23 2.69 15.91
CA LYS A 358 -36.33 2.18 16.75
C LYS A 358 -36.20 0.68 17.06
N LYS A 359 -36.01 -0.18 16.04
CA LYS A 359 -35.87 -1.63 16.24
C LYS A 359 -34.64 -2.01 17.07
N ALA A 360 -33.52 -1.32 16.88
CA ALA A 360 -32.28 -1.59 17.61
C ALA A 360 -32.31 -1.24 19.12
N LYS A 361 -33.48 -0.86 19.67
CA LYS A 361 -33.74 -0.68 21.11
C LYS A 361 -34.69 -1.72 21.69
N GLU A 362 -35.29 -2.57 20.85
CA GLU A 362 -36.18 -3.66 21.25
C GLU A 362 -35.37 -4.96 21.39
N ASP A 363 -34.43 -5.21 20.46
CA ASP A 363 -33.48 -6.33 20.49
C ASP A 363 -32.19 -5.97 21.28
N GLY A 364 -32.26 -5.94 22.61
CA GLY A 364 -31.09 -5.76 23.47
C GLY A 364 -30.42 -7.08 23.86
N ASP A 365 -29.14 -7.26 23.54
CA ASP A 365 -28.31 -8.35 24.09
C ASP A 365 -26.86 -7.88 24.35
N ASP A 366 -26.20 -8.54 25.31
CA ASP A 366 -24.92 -8.16 25.92
C ASP A 366 -23.73 -8.99 25.36
N CYS A 367 -22.56 -8.80 25.98
CA CYS A 367 -21.28 -9.54 25.87
C CYS A 367 -20.17 -8.82 25.09
N GLY A 368 -19.10 -8.50 25.83
CA GLY A 368 -17.79 -8.14 25.28
C GLY A 368 -16.88 -9.36 25.02
N GLY A 369 -15.81 -9.12 24.27
CA GLY A 369 -14.77 -10.09 23.90
C GLY A 369 -13.75 -9.45 22.97
#